data_AF-A0A842R6G6-F1
#
_entry.id   AF-A0A842R6G6-F1
#
_cell.length_a   1.000
_cell.length_b   1.000
_cell.length_c   1.000
_cell.angle_alpha   90.00
_cell.angle_beta   90.00
_cell.angle_gamma   90.00
#
_symmetry.space_group_name_H-M   'P 1'
#
loop_
_entity.id
_entity.type
_entity.pdbx_description
1 polymer ?
#
loop_
_entity_poly.entity_id
_entity_poly.type
_entity_poly.pdbx_seq_one_letter_code
_entity_poly.pdbx_strand_id
1 'polypeptide(L)'
;MADFFIGEALLGKGNELAHVDLMIGDKDGPVGHAFAQGMTQLSKGHTPLLALIKPNLCPHPRTLIVPKVTVQNLKQAEKIFGAAQMAVAKAIADAVEEKDIPKEKIFEYMIIVSVYIDPKAEDESKIYYYNYGATRLAVKRALKDYPPLEKLMKEKDRARHPVMKFRPQTLWDPPYLQIALDVGSLSSAVQIIDQLPRSERIIIEIGTPYIKKYGVTETVGEMRKLRPGGYIIADMKTLDVGRAEVKDAANATANAVVVSGIAPVATVKEFIKECNKRGVHAWVDSLNTTQTEFIAMLEELDEKPKVVILHRGIDQEYAQKEGEKKKTGTSASRSVWGDIKKIKKITGGLVAVAGGIKPGKPLKEAQKAGADIIIVGRYIYRSRDPNRAAMRFLDEMEIEQDTMRLFDKLDY
;
A
#
# COMPACT_ATOMS: atom_id res chain seq x y z
N MET A 1 11.83 -6.90 -29.54
CA MET A 1 12.25 -7.99 -28.62
C MET A 1 12.77 -7.31 -27.37
N ALA A 2 12.55 -7.85 -26.17
CA ALA A 2 13.08 -7.24 -24.95
C ALA A 2 14.62 -7.27 -24.99
N ASP A 3 15.28 -6.17 -24.64
CA ASP A 3 16.75 -6.07 -24.66
C ASP A 3 17.41 -6.98 -23.62
N PHE A 4 16.68 -7.29 -22.54
CA PHE A 4 17.05 -8.26 -21.51
C PHE A 4 15.83 -8.61 -20.63
N PHE A 5 15.97 -9.65 -19.81
CA PHE A 5 14.99 -10.16 -18.86
C PHE A 5 15.49 -9.97 -17.44
N ILE A 6 14.57 -9.79 -16.49
CA ILE A 6 14.86 -9.60 -15.07
C ILE A 6 14.12 -10.67 -14.27
N GLY A 7 14.82 -11.34 -13.35
CA GLY A 7 14.23 -12.31 -12.43
C GLY A 7 14.65 -12.04 -10.99
N GLU A 8 13.73 -12.30 -10.07
CA GLU A 8 14.00 -12.29 -8.63
C GLU A 8 13.46 -13.58 -8.01
N ALA A 9 14.21 -14.10 -7.04
CA ALA A 9 13.71 -15.13 -6.15
C ALA A 9 14.34 -15.06 -4.75
N LEU A 10 13.49 -15.33 -3.76
CA LEU A 10 13.85 -15.49 -2.37
C LEU A 10 13.50 -16.90 -1.91
N LEU A 11 14.47 -17.61 -1.33
CA LEU A 11 14.30 -18.98 -0.85
C LEU A 11 15.06 -19.21 0.46
N GLY A 12 14.46 -19.99 1.36
CA GLY A 12 15.02 -20.29 2.66
C GLY A 12 14.49 -19.40 3.78
N LYS A 13 15.12 -19.49 4.96
CA LYS A 13 14.81 -18.72 6.18
C LYS A 13 16.08 -18.56 7.00
N GLY A 14 16.06 -17.65 7.98
CA GLY A 14 17.20 -17.41 8.87
C GLY A 14 18.33 -16.67 8.17
N ASN A 15 19.56 -16.85 8.65
CA ASN A 15 20.74 -16.17 8.11
C ASN A 15 21.15 -16.76 6.75
N GLU A 16 20.80 -18.02 6.47
CA GLU A 16 21.14 -18.70 5.22
C GLU A 16 20.19 -18.33 4.06
N LEU A 17 19.17 -17.51 4.31
CA LEU A 17 18.23 -17.03 3.30
C LEU A 17 18.96 -16.55 2.03
N ALA A 18 18.60 -17.14 0.89
CA ALA A 18 19.08 -16.70 -0.41
C ALA A 18 18.09 -15.71 -1.01
N HIS A 19 18.59 -14.56 -1.43
CA HIS A 19 17.86 -13.62 -2.26
C HIS A 19 18.71 -13.30 -3.49
N VAL A 20 18.19 -13.71 -4.65
CA VAL A 20 18.85 -13.64 -5.95
C VAL A 20 18.07 -12.69 -6.83
N ASP A 21 18.74 -11.65 -7.35
CA ASP A 21 18.26 -10.91 -8.53
C ASP A 21 19.16 -11.27 -9.69
N LEU A 22 18.61 -11.43 -10.89
CA LEU A 22 19.40 -11.67 -12.08
C LEU A 22 18.89 -10.93 -13.30
N MET A 23 19.82 -10.68 -14.21
CA MET A 23 19.57 -10.16 -15.55
C MET A 23 20.07 -11.18 -16.57
N ILE A 24 19.27 -11.42 -17.63
CA ILE A 24 19.61 -12.29 -18.76
C ILE A 24 19.44 -11.49 -20.04
N GLY A 25 20.46 -11.37 -20.88
CA GLY A 25 20.34 -10.64 -22.14
C GLY A 25 21.45 -10.99 -23.11
N ASP A 26 21.37 -10.49 -24.34
CA ASP A 26 22.37 -10.77 -25.37
C ASP A 26 23.77 -10.20 -25.00
N LYS A 27 24.82 -10.92 -25.40
CA LYS A 27 26.24 -10.60 -25.14
C LYS A 27 26.69 -9.29 -25.78
N ASP A 28 26.03 -8.89 -26.86
CA ASP A 28 26.27 -7.62 -27.55
C ASP A 28 25.31 -6.51 -27.06
N GLY A 29 24.40 -6.84 -26.13
CA GLY A 29 23.42 -5.95 -25.55
C GLY A 29 23.85 -5.33 -24.21
N PRO A 30 22.93 -4.64 -23.50
CA PRO A 30 23.23 -3.96 -22.24
C PRO A 30 23.81 -4.89 -21.16
N VAL A 31 23.31 -6.13 -21.08
CA VAL A 31 23.78 -7.12 -20.10
C VAL A 31 25.22 -7.56 -20.38
N GLY A 32 25.58 -7.78 -21.65
CA GLY A 32 26.95 -8.12 -22.02
C GLY A 32 27.94 -6.98 -21.77
N HIS A 33 27.55 -5.73 -22.03
CA HIS A 33 28.37 -4.56 -21.68
C HIS A 33 28.57 -4.44 -20.16
N ALA A 34 27.51 -4.61 -19.37
CA ALA A 34 27.59 -4.61 -17.91
C ALA A 34 28.45 -5.76 -17.37
N PHE A 35 28.36 -6.94 -17.99
CA PHE A 35 29.18 -8.10 -17.66
C PHE A 35 30.67 -7.80 -17.88
N ALA A 36 31.04 -7.25 -19.04
CA ALA A 36 32.42 -6.90 -19.37
C ALA A 36 32.99 -5.82 -18.43
N GLN A 37 32.18 -4.81 -18.09
CA GLN A 37 32.56 -3.80 -17.11
C GLN A 37 32.73 -4.39 -15.71
N GLY A 38 31.82 -5.26 -15.26
CA GLY A 38 31.91 -5.89 -13.94
C GLY A 38 33.18 -6.75 -13.75
N MET A 39 33.73 -7.30 -14.84
CA MET A 39 35.00 -8.02 -14.81
C MET A 39 36.23 -7.12 -14.68
N THR A 40 36.13 -5.84 -15.04
CA THR A 40 37.28 -4.92 -15.13
C THR A 40 37.22 -3.76 -14.13
N GLN A 41 36.02 -3.44 -13.62
CA GLN A 41 35.77 -2.35 -12.69
C GLN A 41 35.35 -2.91 -11.33
N LEU A 42 36.33 -3.07 -10.45
CA LEU A 42 36.13 -3.70 -9.14
C LEU A 42 35.83 -2.67 -8.06
N SER A 43 34.88 -2.99 -7.18
CA SER A 43 34.56 -2.21 -5.98
C SER A 43 34.97 -2.98 -4.73
N LYS A 44 35.53 -2.28 -3.75
CA LYS A 44 35.98 -2.90 -2.48
C LYS A 44 34.80 -3.62 -1.81
N GLY A 45 34.95 -4.92 -1.56
CA GLY A 45 33.95 -5.76 -0.90
C GLY A 45 32.81 -6.25 -1.79
N HIS A 46 32.79 -5.89 -3.08
CA HIS A 46 31.76 -6.32 -4.04
C HIS A 46 32.39 -6.85 -5.33
N THR A 47 33.54 -7.52 -5.23
CA THR A 47 34.27 -8.07 -6.37
C THR A 47 33.40 -9.08 -7.12
N PRO A 48 33.02 -8.82 -8.39
CA PRO A 48 32.31 -9.80 -9.18
C PRO A 48 33.19 -11.00 -9.50
N LEU A 49 32.58 -12.17 -9.66
CA LEU A 49 33.29 -13.42 -9.96
C LEU A 49 32.49 -14.28 -10.93
N LEU A 50 33.18 -15.02 -11.78
CA LEU A 50 32.52 -15.95 -12.70
C LEU A 50 31.85 -17.08 -11.91
N ALA A 51 30.66 -17.50 -12.31
CA ALA A 51 30.04 -18.72 -11.78
C ALA A 51 30.83 -19.95 -12.25
N LEU A 52 31.24 -20.82 -11.33
CA LEU A 52 32.04 -22.01 -11.61
C LEU A 52 31.41 -23.24 -10.95
N ILE A 53 31.24 -24.32 -11.71
CA ILE A 53 30.87 -25.63 -11.15
C ILE A 53 32.09 -26.21 -10.41
N LYS A 54 33.25 -26.02 -11.02
CA LYS A 54 34.58 -26.24 -10.46
C LYS A 54 35.57 -25.36 -11.23
N PRO A 55 36.82 -25.20 -10.77
CA PRO A 55 37.84 -24.53 -11.56
C PRO A 55 37.90 -25.09 -12.99
N ASN A 56 37.98 -24.18 -13.97
CA ASN A 56 37.98 -24.50 -15.40
C ASN A 56 36.68 -25.09 -15.97
N LEU A 57 35.55 -25.00 -15.25
CA LEU A 57 34.25 -25.45 -15.73
C LEU A 57 33.16 -24.41 -15.40
N CYS A 58 33.03 -23.39 -16.26
CA CYS A 58 31.94 -22.42 -16.17
C CYS A 58 30.72 -22.89 -16.97
N PRO A 59 29.49 -22.61 -16.52
CA PRO A 59 28.29 -22.91 -17.30
C PRO A 59 28.21 -22.02 -18.55
N HIS A 60 27.32 -22.42 -19.46
CA HIS A 60 26.75 -21.53 -20.47
C HIS A 60 25.25 -21.37 -20.18
N PRO A 61 24.66 -20.18 -20.38
CA PRO A 61 25.33 -18.92 -20.74
C PRO A 61 26.31 -18.44 -19.66
N ARG A 62 27.32 -17.65 -20.06
CA ARG A 62 28.35 -17.20 -19.11
C ARG A 62 27.69 -16.33 -18.05
N THR A 63 28.03 -16.60 -16.80
CA THR A 63 27.35 -16.04 -15.64
C THR A 63 28.33 -15.33 -14.72
N LEU A 64 28.05 -14.07 -14.40
CA LEU A 64 28.79 -13.26 -13.43
C LEU A 64 28.00 -13.19 -12.13
N ILE A 65 28.65 -13.43 -11.01
CA ILE A 65 28.06 -13.34 -9.67
C ILE A 65 28.55 -12.05 -9.02
N VAL A 66 27.63 -11.29 -8.44
CA VAL A 66 27.90 -10.02 -7.75
C VAL A 66 27.44 -10.13 -6.29
N PRO A 67 28.33 -9.95 -5.30
CA PRO A 67 27.93 -9.91 -3.89
C PRO A 67 27.02 -8.70 -3.59
N LYS A 68 25.83 -8.94 -3.02
CA LYS A 68 24.89 -7.87 -2.63
C LYS A 68 25.26 -7.20 -1.31
N VAL A 69 25.98 -7.92 -0.46
CA VAL A 69 26.47 -7.44 0.85
C VAL A 69 27.98 -7.25 0.77
N THR A 70 28.49 -6.20 1.40
CA THR A 70 29.93 -5.92 1.44
C THR A 70 30.67 -7.05 2.15
N VAL A 71 31.54 -7.75 1.42
CA VAL A 71 32.41 -8.81 1.94
C VAL A 71 33.55 -8.17 2.73
N GLN A 72 33.60 -8.44 4.04
CA GLN A 72 34.55 -7.81 4.98
C GLN A 72 35.74 -8.70 5.34
N ASN A 73 35.61 -10.02 5.24
CA ASN A 73 36.64 -10.97 5.66
C ASN A 73 36.61 -12.25 4.83
N LEU A 74 37.67 -13.07 4.97
CA LEU A 74 37.83 -14.32 4.20
C LEU A 74 36.71 -15.33 4.48
N LYS A 75 36.21 -15.43 5.72
CA LYS A 75 35.09 -16.33 6.03
C LYS A 75 33.81 -15.96 5.25
N GLN A 76 33.55 -14.68 5.05
CA GLN A 76 32.43 -14.23 4.21
C GLN A 76 32.73 -14.47 2.72
N ALA A 77 33.98 -14.30 2.29
CA ALA A 77 34.40 -14.63 0.94
C ALA A 77 34.18 -16.13 0.66
N GLU A 78 34.62 -17.04 1.53
CA GLU A 78 34.44 -18.49 1.35
C GLU A 78 32.99 -18.90 1.06
N LYS A 79 31.99 -18.23 1.68
CA LYS A 79 30.57 -18.51 1.43
C LYS A 79 30.15 -18.19 -0.01
N ILE A 80 30.59 -17.05 -0.55
CA ILE A 80 30.24 -16.62 -1.89
C ILE A 80 31.10 -17.28 -2.97
N PHE A 81 32.39 -17.48 -2.70
CA PHE A 81 33.35 -18.15 -3.59
C PHE A 81 33.25 -19.68 -3.55
N GLY A 82 32.57 -20.25 -2.56
CA GLY A 82 32.36 -21.70 -2.42
C GLY A 82 30.94 -22.11 -2.78
N ALA A 83 30.14 -22.40 -1.75
CA ALA A 83 28.79 -22.92 -1.88
C ALA A 83 27.88 -22.10 -2.81
N ALA A 84 27.87 -20.78 -2.69
CA ALA A 84 26.99 -19.96 -3.54
C ALA A 84 27.46 -19.91 -5.01
N GLN A 85 28.78 -19.84 -5.25
CA GLN A 85 29.34 -19.88 -6.61
C GLN A 85 28.95 -21.16 -7.34
N MET A 86 29.15 -22.32 -6.69
CA MET A 86 28.79 -23.62 -7.22
C MET A 86 27.27 -23.77 -7.38
N ALA A 87 26.48 -23.29 -6.42
CA ALA A 87 25.03 -23.32 -6.47
C ALA A 87 24.46 -22.56 -7.68
N VAL A 88 24.92 -21.33 -7.90
CA VAL A 88 24.53 -20.52 -9.07
C VAL A 88 24.98 -21.20 -10.35
N ALA A 89 26.23 -21.66 -10.42
CA ALA A 89 26.78 -22.27 -11.63
C ALA A 89 26.02 -23.53 -12.05
N LYS A 90 25.75 -24.42 -11.09
CA LYS A 90 24.97 -25.64 -11.33
C LYS A 90 23.53 -25.31 -11.70
N ALA A 91 22.91 -24.32 -11.05
CA ALA A 91 21.55 -23.89 -11.38
C ALA A 91 21.40 -23.44 -12.84
N ILE A 92 22.39 -22.72 -13.37
CA ILE A 92 22.40 -22.31 -14.79
C ILE A 92 22.59 -23.52 -15.72
N ALA A 93 23.52 -24.42 -15.39
CA ALA A 93 23.74 -25.63 -16.19
C ALA A 93 22.46 -26.50 -16.26
N ASP A 94 21.82 -26.72 -15.12
CA ASP A 94 20.58 -27.49 -15.04
C ASP A 94 19.41 -26.76 -15.76
N ALA A 95 19.40 -25.41 -15.77
CA ALA A 95 18.43 -24.64 -16.56
C ALA A 95 18.60 -24.81 -18.07
N VAL A 96 19.82 -25.03 -18.55
CA VAL A 96 20.07 -25.41 -19.95
C VAL A 96 19.63 -26.85 -20.21
N GLU A 97 19.97 -27.78 -19.32
CA GLU A 97 19.58 -29.19 -19.45
C GLU A 97 18.06 -29.37 -19.51
N GLU A 98 17.33 -28.65 -18.65
CA GLU A 98 15.87 -28.65 -18.60
C GLU A 98 15.21 -27.82 -19.71
N LYS A 99 15.99 -27.15 -20.57
CA LYS A 99 15.52 -26.29 -21.67
C LYS A 99 14.71 -25.08 -21.19
N ASP A 100 14.96 -24.59 -19.98
CA ASP A 100 14.43 -23.30 -19.53
C ASP A 100 15.06 -22.16 -20.34
N ILE A 101 16.33 -22.31 -20.72
CA ILE A 101 17.05 -21.40 -21.62
C ILE A 101 16.98 -21.96 -23.05
N PRO A 102 16.50 -21.18 -24.05
CA PRO A 102 16.44 -21.64 -25.45
C PRO A 102 17.82 -22.04 -25.99
N LYS A 103 17.88 -23.13 -26.77
CA LYS A 103 19.15 -23.71 -27.25
C LYS A 103 19.97 -22.73 -28.08
N GLU A 104 19.29 -21.97 -28.93
CA GLU A 104 19.84 -20.93 -29.79
C GLU A 104 20.38 -19.73 -29.02
N LYS A 105 20.03 -19.57 -27.73
CA LYS A 105 20.48 -18.49 -26.87
C LYS A 105 21.59 -18.86 -25.89
N ILE A 106 21.99 -20.14 -25.81
CA ILE A 106 22.99 -20.64 -24.85
C ILE A 106 24.33 -19.89 -24.94
N PHE A 107 24.79 -19.57 -26.15
CA PHE A 107 26.06 -18.87 -26.39
C PHE A 107 25.90 -17.38 -26.66
N GLU A 108 24.66 -16.92 -26.85
CA GLU A 108 24.35 -15.53 -27.13
C GLU A 108 23.99 -14.75 -25.86
N TYR A 109 23.41 -15.41 -24.85
CA TYR A 109 23.10 -14.76 -23.60
C TYR A 109 24.32 -14.62 -22.67
N MET A 110 24.27 -13.57 -21.86
CA MET A 110 25.07 -13.35 -20.67
C MET A 110 24.12 -13.23 -19.49
N ILE A 111 24.55 -13.71 -18.33
CA ILE A 111 23.78 -13.63 -17.08
C ILE A 111 24.59 -12.89 -16.03
N ILE A 112 23.95 -11.96 -15.32
CA ILE A 112 24.49 -11.33 -14.13
C ILE A 112 23.58 -11.68 -12.97
N VAL A 113 24.13 -12.26 -11.89
CA VAL A 113 23.40 -12.74 -10.72
C VAL A 113 23.90 -12.00 -9.48
N SER A 114 23.05 -11.16 -8.90
CA SER A 114 23.29 -10.52 -7.61
C SER A 114 22.85 -11.47 -6.50
N VAL A 115 23.78 -11.81 -5.60
CA VAL A 115 23.55 -12.81 -4.55
C VAL A 115 23.64 -12.15 -3.17
N TYR A 116 22.56 -12.23 -2.41
CA TYR A 116 22.55 -11.90 -0.99
C TYR A 116 22.91 -13.12 -0.15
N ILE A 117 23.88 -12.95 0.75
CA ILE A 117 24.19 -13.88 1.84
C ILE A 117 24.32 -13.04 3.11
N ASP A 118 23.63 -13.42 4.17
CA ASP A 118 23.78 -12.72 5.45
C ASP A 118 25.21 -12.91 5.99
N PRO A 119 25.87 -11.86 6.51
CA PRO A 119 27.18 -11.97 7.15
C PRO A 119 27.26 -13.08 8.22
N LYS A 120 26.14 -13.38 8.88
CA LYS A 120 25.99 -14.37 9.95
C LYS A 120 25.57 -15.77 9.46
N ALA A 121 25.47 -16.02 8.15
CA ALA A 121 25.16 -17.35 7.63
C ALA A 121 26.31 -18.33 7.93
N GLU A 122 26.05 -19.52 8.47
CA GLU A 122 27.13 -20.45 8.84
C GLU A 122 26.99 -21.83 8.17
N ASP A 123 25.76 -22.24 7.88
CA ASP A 123 25.48 -23.56 7.30
C ASP A 123 25.69 -23.55 5.78
N GLU A 124 26.84 -24.06 5.35
CA GLU A 124 27.26 -24.13 3.95
C GLU A 124 26.29 -24.94 3.07
N SER A 125 25.70 -26.01 3.62
CA SER A 125 24.74 -26.84 2.87
C SER A 125 23.47 -26.06 2.56
N LYS A 126 22.94 -25.32 3.53
CA LYS A 126 21.80 -24.43 3.30
C LYS A 126 22.12 -23.30 2.34
N ILE A 127 23.30 -22.69 2.46
CA ILE A 127 23.76 -21.66 1.51
C ILE A 127 23.72 -22.23 0.09
N TYR A 128 24.25 -23.44 -0.13
CA TYR A 128 24.22 -24.08 -1.44
C TYR A 128 22.77 -24.32 -1.93
N TYR A 129 21.95 -25.06 -1.18
CA TYR A 129 20.62 -25.47 -1.65
C TYR A 129 19.67 -24.29 -1.84
N TYR A 130 19.73 -23.27 -0.99
CA TYR A 130 18.88 -22.08 -1.11
C TYR A 130 19.31 -21.21 -2.29
N ASN A 131 20.61 -20.98 -2.50
CA ASN A 131 21.07 -20.20 -3.66
C ASN A 131 20.82 -20.95 -4.98
N TYR A 132 20.95 -22.28 -4.99
CA TYR A 132 20.65 -23.11 -6.16
C TYR A 132 19.17 -22.99 -6.52
N GLY A 133 18.27 -23.21 -5.55
CA GLY A 133 16.83 -23.13 -5.77
C GLY A 133 16.36 -21.72 -6.12
N ALA A 134 16.88 -20.69 -5.46
CA ALA A 134 16.58 -19.29 -5.78
C ALA A 134 17.03 -18.94 -7.21
N THR A 135 18.24 -19.31 -7.61
CA THR A 135 18.74 -19.05 -8.97
C THR A 135 17.88 -19.74 -10.03
N ARG A 136 17.55 -21.03 -9.84
CA ARG A 136 16.65 -21.77 -10.74
C ARG A 136 15.30 -21.08 -10.89
N LEU A 137 14.71 -20.65 -9.78
CA LEU A 137 13.42 -19.97 -9.79
C LEU A 137 13.50 -18.59 -10.45
N ALA A 138 14.56 -17.81 -10.18
CA ALA A 138 14.77 -16.50 -10.77
C ALA A 138 14.94 -16.58 -12.29
N VAL A 139 15.69 -17.57 -12.81
CA VAL A 139 15.83 -17.80 -14.27
C VAL A 139 14.47 -18.10 -14.90
N LYS A 140 13.71 -19.02 -14.30
CA LYS A 140 12.36 -19.36 -14.78
C LYS A 140 11.41 -18.16 -14.77
N ARG A 141 11.51 -17.30 -13.75
CA ARG A 141 10.68 -16.08 -13.65
C ARG A 141 11.07 -15.03 -14.67
N ALA A 142 12.37 -14.81 -14.89
CA ALA A 142 12.88 -13.87 -15.88
C ALA A 142 12.39 -14.21 -17.29
N LEU A 143 12.59 -15.46 -17.72
CA LEU A 143 12.26 -15.89 -19.08
C LEU A 143 10.75 -16.06 -19.33
N LYS A 144 9.95 -16.14 -18.26
CA LYS A 144 8.48 -16.23 -18.33
C LYS A 144 7.77 -14.91 -18.00
N ASP A 145 8.51 -13.81 -17.81
CA ASP A 145 7.98 -12.50 -17.41
C ASP A 145 7.04 -12.59 -16.19
N TYR A 146 7.49 -13.31 -15.16
CA TYR A 146 6.71 -13.56 -13.95
C TYR A 146 7.11 -12.61 -12.81
N PRO A 147 6.15 -12.08 -12.02
CA PRO A 147 4.70 -12.35 -12.08
C PRO A 147 3.95 -11.58 -13.17
N PRO A 148 2.88 -12.15 -13.75
CA PRO A 148 2.03 -11.43 -14.67
C PRO A 148 1.33 -10.25 -13.98
N LEU A 149 0.98 -9.23 -14.75
CA LEU A 149 0.34 -8.00 -14.27
C LEU A 149 -0.91 -8.27 -13.42
N GLU A 150 -1.74 -9.24 -13.84
CA GLU A 150 -2.95 -9.62 -13.10
C GLU A 150 -2.63 -10.12 -11.68
N LYS A 151 -1.63 -11.01 -11.56
CA LYS A 151 -1.19 -11.50 -10.25
C LYS A 151 -0.64 -10.34 -9.41
N LEU A 152 0.17 -9.47 -10.01
CA LEU A 152 0.72 -8.31 -9.30
C LEU A 152 -0.39 -7.40 -8.77
N MET A 153 -1.38 -7.07 -9.59
CA MET A 153 -2.49 -6.19 -9.19
C MET A 153 -3.35 -6.80 -8.08
N LYS A 154 -3.53 -8.12 -8.10
CA LYS A 154 -4.25 -8.86 -7.04
C LYS A 154 -3.48 -8.93 -5.73
N GLU A 155 -2.16 -9.10 -5.81
CA GLU A 155 -1.32 -9.36 -4.64
C GLU A 155 -0.66 -8.11 -4.06
N LYS A 156 -0.54 -6.98 -4.78
CA LYS A 156 0.21 -5.80 -4.30
C LYS A 156 -0.30 -5.24 -2.97
N ASP A 157 -1.62 -5.20 -2.77
CA ASP A 157 -2.25 -4.74 -1.53
C ASP A 157 -2.39 -5.88 -0.51
N ARG A 158 -2.03 -7.10 -0.94
CA ARG A 158 -2.26 -8.38 -0.27
C ARG A 158 -0.99 -8.97 0.34
N ALA A 159 0.15 -8.64 -0.25
CA ALA A 159 1.46 -9.11 0.14
C ALA A 159 2.02 -8.33 1.33
N ARG A 160 2.94 -8.99 2.04
CA ARG A 160 3.77 -8.41 3.09
C ARG A 160 5.23 -8.52 2.68
N HIS A 161 5.97 -7.42 2.82
CA HIS A 161 7.41 -7.47 2.65
C HIS A 161 8.06 -8.07 3.91
N PRO A 162 8.95 -9.08 3.81
CA PRO A 162 9.49 -9.80 4.98
C PRO A 162 10.18 -8.92 6.03
N VAL A 163 10.83 -7.84 5.60
CA VAL A 163 11.56 -6.90 6.48
C VAL A 163 10.65 -5.79 7.04
N MET A 164 9.47 -5.58 6.43
CA MET A 164 8.55 -4.55 6.89
C MET A 164 7.89 -4.99 8.21
N LYS A 165 8.07 -4.14 9.24
CA LYS A 165 7.51 -4.36 10.58
C LYS A 165 6.01 -4.14 10.67
N PHE A 166 5.43 -3.52 9.64
CA PHE A 166 4.01 -3.27 9.55
C PHE A 166 3.57 -3.39 8.09
N ARG A 167 2.26 -3.51 7.92
CA ARG A 167 1.63 -3.53 6.61
C ARG A 167 0.87 -2.22 6.40
N PRO A 168 1.18 -1.43 5.37
CA PRO A 168 0.38 -0.24 5.06
C PRO A 168 -1.01 -0.67 4.58
N GLN A 169 -2.04 -0.16 5.23
CA GLN A 169 -3.43 -0.34 4.81
C GLN A 169 -3.70 0.49 3.55
N THR A 170 -4.41 -0.11 2.60
CA THR A 170 -4.88 0.55 1.38
C THR A 170 -6.39 0.38 1.24
N LEU A 171 -7.04 1.28 0.48
CA LEU A 171 -8.47 1.22 0.22
C LEU A 171 -8.74 0.45 -1.08
N TRP A 172 -8.79 -0.88 -0.99
CA TRP A 172 -8.95 -1.79 -2.14
C TRP A 172 -10.32 -2.53 -2.16
N ASP A 173 -10.90 -2.85 -1.01
CA ASP A 173 -12.14 -3.64 -0.86
C ASP A 173 -13.13 -3.04 0.17
N PRO A 174 -13.99 -2.08 -0.22
CA PRO A 174 -15.04 -1.56 0.66
C PRO A 174 -16.06 -2.66 1.05
N PRO A 175 -16.80 -2.52 2.17
CA PRO A 175 -16.96 -1.30 2.95
C PRO A 175 -15.90 -1.08 4.05
N TYR A 176 -15.74 0.18 4.45
CA TYR A 176 -14.86 0.62 5.55
C TYR A 176 -15.64 1.34 6.66
N LEU A 177 -15.15 1.21 7.90
CA LEU A 177 -15.58 2.00 9.05
C LEU A 177 -14.56 3.10 9.33
N GLN A 178 -14.93 4.35 9.08
CA GLN A 178 -14.11 5.51 9.40
C GLN A 178 -14.51 6.06 10.77
N ILE A 179 -13.56 6.11 11.69
CA ILE A 179 -13.77 6.53 13.08
C ILE A 179 -13.26 7.96 13.22
N ALA A 180 -14.19 8.91 13.32
CA ALA A 180 -13.89 10.33 13.47
C ALA A 180 -13.64 10.68 14.95
N LEU A 181 -12.38 10.97 15.29
CA LEU A 181 -11.95 11.26 16.65
C LEU A 181 -11.96 12.76 16.94
N ASP A 182 -13.04 13.21 17.55
CA ASP A 182 -13.20 14.57 18.08
C ASP A 182 -13.04 14.60 19.61
N VAL A 183 -11.83 14.29 20.09
CA VAL A 183 -11.54 14.26 21.53
C VAL A 183 -10.72 15.47 21.98
N GLY A 184 -10.98 15.92 23.21
CA GLY A 184 -10.34 17.12 23.77
C GLY A 184 -8.90 16.92 24.25
N SER A 185 -8.41 15.68 24.33
CA SER A 185 -7.07 15.36 24.85
C SER A 185 -6.38 14.24 24.06
N LEU A 186 -5.05 14.34 23.98
CA LEU A 186 -4.19 13.33 23.35
C LEU A 186 -4.33 11.97 24.04
N SER A 187 -4.31 11.96 25.38
CA SER A 187 -4.46 10.74 26.18
C SER A 187 -5.77 10.02 25.91
N SER A 188 -6.88 10.75 25.75
CA SER A 188 -8.17 10.12 25.40
C SER A 188 -8.14 9.52 24.00
N ALA A 189 -7.51 10.19 23.03
CA ALA A 189 -7.36 9.64 21.67
C ALA A 189 -6.59 8.32 21.70
N VAL A 190 -5.44 8.32 22.38
CA VAL A 190 -4.57 7.15 22.55
C VAL A 190 -5.34 5.98 23.18
N GLN A 191 -6.07 6.22 24.29
CA GLN A 191 -6.85 5.19 24.98
C GLN A 191 -7.95 4.58 24.09
N ILE A 192 -8.61 5.41 23.28
CA ILE A 192 -9.66 4.93 22.37
C ILE A 192 -9.04 4.10 21.26
N ILE A 193 -8.00 4.63 20.60
CA ILE A 193 -7.29 3.90 19.54
C ILE A 193 -6.75 2.58 20.04
N ASP A 194 -6.16 2.53 21.23
CA ASP A 194 -5.63 1.30 21.80
C ASP A 194 -6.71 0.22 21.96
N GLN A 195 -7.92 0.61 22.38
CA GLN A 195 -9.07 -0.28 22.52
C GLN A 195 -9.70 -0.71 21.20
N LEU A 196 -9.59 0.07 20.12
CA LEU A 196 -10.24 -0.28 18.84
C LEU A 196 -9.72 -1.62 18.30
N PRO A 197 -10.58 -2.44 17.67
CA PRO A 197 -10.15 -3.69 17.08
C PRO A 197 -9.10 -3.44 15.99
N ARG A 198 -8.15 -4.35 15.85
CA ARG A 198 -7.17 -4.32 14.77
C ARG A 198 -7.84 -4.84 13.50
N SER A 199 -8.11 -3.95 12.55
CA SER A 199 -8.80 -4.31 11.31
C SER A 199 -8.37 -3.41 10.14
N GLU A 200 -8.08 -4.01 8.99
CA GLU A 200 -7.83 -3.30 7.72
C GLU A 200 -9.10 -2.59 7.19
N ARG A 201 -10.25 -2.81 7.81
CA ARG A 201 -11.51 -2.12 7.50
C ARG A 201 -11.72 -0.85 8.32
N ILE A 202 -10.88 -0.59 9.33
CA ILE A 202 -10.97 0.62 10.14
C ILE A 202 -10.08 1.71 9.55
N ILE A 203 -10.66 2.88 9.36
CA ILE A 203 -9.95 4.11 9.03
C ILE A 203 -10.00 5.01 10.27
N ILE A 204 -8.88 5.64 10.60
CA ILE A 204 -8.76 6.56 11.74
C ILE A 204 -8.76 7.98 11.20
N GLU A 205 -9.77 8.76 11.54
CA GLU A 205 -9.81 10.18 11.21
C GLU A 205 -9.49 11.00 12.46
N ILE A 206 -8.49 11.86 12.34
CA ILE A 206 -8.11 12.84 13.34
C ILE A 206 -8.93 14.09 13.06
N GLY A 207 -9.93 14.34 13.90
CA GLY A 207 -10.91 15.39 13.70
C GLY A 207 -10.32 16.80 13.80
N THR A 208 -10.97 17.74 13.12
CA THR A 208 -10.52 19.16 13.07
C THR A 208 -10.27 19.79 14.44
N PRO A 209 -11.14 19.63 15.47
CA PRO A 209 -10.90 20.26 16.78
C PRO A 209 -9.61 19.77 17.44
N TYR A 210 -9.28 18.49 17.21
CA TYR A 210 -8.11 17.85 17.79
C TYR A 210 -6.83 18.31 17.08
N ILE A 211 -6.85 18.36 15.74
CA ILE A 211 -5.75 18.94 14.94
C ILE A 211 -5.52 20.40 15.30
N LYS A 212 -6.59 21.22 15.40
CA LYS A 212 -6.47 22.65 15.75
C LYS A 212 -5.84 22.88 17.12
N LYS A 213 -6.02 21.94 18.06
CA LYS A 213 -5.51 22.07 19.42
C LYS A 213 -4.03 21.68 19.54
N TYR A 214 -3.59 20.63 18.85
CA TYR A 214 -2.26 20.05 19.05
C TYR A 214 -1.36 20.06 17.81
N GLY A 215 -1.88 20.49 16.66
CA GLY A 215 -1.19 20.47 15.38
C GLY A 215 -1.25 19.11 14.67
N VAL A 216 -1.16 19.14 13.34
CA VAL A 216 -1.27 17.94 12.50
C VAL A 216 -0.08 17.00 12.67
N THR A 217 1.14 17.53 12.83
CA THR A 217 2.36 16.73 13.01
C THR A 217 2.29 15.87 14.26
N GLU A 218 1.94 16.45 15.40
CA GLU A 218 1.87 15.74 16.67
C GLU A 218 0.74 14.70 16.67
N THR A 219 -0.46 15.13 16.26
CA THR A 219 -1.64 14.24 16.30
C THR A 219 -1.50 13.04 15.36
N VAL A 220 -1.09 13.25 14.11
CA VAL A 220 -0.88 12.13 13.16
C VAL A 220 0.31 11.27 13.60
N GLY A 221 1.40 11.88 14.08
CA GLY A 221 2.57 11.16 14.56
C GLY A 221 2.25 10.18 15.70
N GLU A 222 1.48 10.60 16.69
CA GLU A 222 1.04 9.73 17.79
C GLU A 222 0.14 8.59 17.30
N MET A 223 -0.82 8.88 16.42
CA MET A 223 -1.69 7.83 15.88
C MET A 223 -0.89 6.84 15.02
N ARG A 224 0.11 7.30 14.26
CA ARG A 224 1.00 6.45 13.47
C ARG A 224 1.86 5.54 14.36
N LYS A 225 2.33 6.00 15.52
CA LYS A 225 3.04 5.14 16.49
C LYS A 225 2.16 4.00 16.99
N LEU A 226 0.88 4.28 17.28
CA LEU A 226 -0.08 3.28 17.78
C LEU A 226 -0.61 2.35 16.69
N ARG A 227 -0.66 2.83 15.45
CA ARG A 227 -1.15 2.09 14.28
C ARG A 227 -0.19 2.32 13.10
N PRO A 228 1.02 1.72 13.10
CA PRO A 228 2.03 1.95 12.06
C PRO A 228 1.51 1.68 10.64
N GLY A 229 0.70 0.64 10.48
CA GLY A 229 0.04 0.28 9.22
C GLY A 229 -1.32 0.92 8.97
N GLY A 230 -1.93 1.58 9.96
CA GLY A 230 -3.31 2.03 9.88
C GLY A 230 -3.53 3.12 8.84
N TYR A 231 -4.73 3.20 8.28
CA TYR A 231 -5.12 4.27 7.38
C TYR A 231 -5.56 5.49 8.19
N ILE A 232 -4.76 6.56 8.17
CA ILE A 232 -4.95 7.76 8.99
C ILE A 232 -5.35 8.95 8.10
N ILE A 233 -6.45 9.60 8.43
CA ILE A 233 -6.95 10.81 7.77
C ILE A 233 -6.69 12.01 8.67
N ALA A 234 -6.13 13.08 8.11
CA ALA A 234 -6.10 14.39 8.74
C ALA A 234 -7.32 15.23 8.27
N ASP A 235 -8.31 15.40 9.14
CA ASP A 235 -9.48 16.24 8.86
C ASP A 235 -9.18 17.72 9.07
N MET A 236 -8.35 18.27 8.18
CA MET A 236 -7.94 19.67 8.19
C MET A 236 -9.12 20.62 7.95
N LYS A 237 -10.19 20.15 7.29
CA LYS A 237 -11.30 20.97 6.77
C LYS A 237 -10.78 22.18 6.00
N THR A 238 -9.80 21.91 5.14
CA THR A 238 -9.08 22.92 4.36
C THR A 238 -10.08 23.82 3.63
N LEU A 239 -9.96 25.13 3.81
CA LEU A 239 -10.77 26.15 3.13
C LEU A 239 -9.94 27.07 2.25
N ASP A 240 -8.69 27.28 2.64
CA ASP A 240 -7.70 28.07 1.93
C ASP A 240 -6.33 27.38 2.05
N VAL A 241 -5.33 27.87 1.32
CA VAL A 241 -3.92 27.43 1.39
C VAL A 241 -3.73 25.91 1.22
N GLY A 242 -4.53 25.29 0.35
CA GLY A 242 -4.61 23.83 0.22
C GLY A 242 -3.29 23.11 0.03
N ARG A 243 -2.35 23.71 -0.71
CA ARG A 243 -1.01 23.17 -0.90
C ARG A 243 -0.20 23.06 0.40
N ALA A 244 -0.29 24.06 1.28
CA ALA A 244 0.48 24.10 2.51
C ALA A 244 -0.05 23.05 3.52
N GLU A 245 -1.37 22.99 3.71
CA GLU A 245 -1.98 22.03 4.64
C GLU A 245 -1.78 20.57 4.21
N VAL A 246 -1.87 20.29 2.91
CA VAL A 246 -1.55 18.96 2.36
C VAL A 246 -0.08 18.59 2.61
N LYS A 247 0.84 19.54 2.43
CA LYS A 247 2.26 19.32 2.71
C LYS A 247 2.50 18.96 4.17
N ASP A 248 1.89 19.67 5.10
CA ASP A 248 2.07 19.43 6.53
C ASP A 248 1.48 18.09 6.96
N ALA A 249 0.29 17.74 6.48
CA ALA A 249 -0.33 16.45 6.78
C ALA A 249 0.45 15.26 6.17
N ALA A 250 0.94 15.41 4.93
CA ALA A 250 1.76 14.38 4.28
C ALA A 250 3.10 14.19 5.00
N ASN A 251 3.77 15.27 5.40
CA ASN A 251 5.00 15.19 6.20
C ASN A 251 4.76 14.52 7.56
N ALA A 252 3.55 14.67 8.10
CA ALA A 252 3.12 14.01 9.32
C ALA A 252 2.76 12.52 9.13
N THR A 253 2.80 11.98 7.90
CA THR A 253 2.45 10.60 7.50
C THR A 253 0.95 10.28 7.43
N ALA A 254 0.10 11.29 7.19
CA ALA A 254 -1.31 11.04 6.90
C ALA A 254 -1.46 10.30 5.57
N ASN A 255 -2.42 9.37 5.48
CA ASN A 255 -2.77 8.69 4.24
C ASN A 255 -3.72 9.53 3.38
N ALA A 256 -4.51 10.39 4.02
CA ALA A 256 -5.43 11.28 3.33
C ALA A 256 -5.64 12.59 4.09
N VAL A 257 -6.10 13.60 3.37
CA VAL A 257 -6.38 14.94 3.90
C VAL A 257 -7.77 15.37 3.44
N VAL A 258 -8.50 16.08 4.30
CA VAL A 258 -9.85 16.57 4.00
C VAL A 258 -9.83 18.05 3.59
N VAL A 259 -10.46 18.35 2.46
CA VAL A 259 -10.83 19.71 2.02
C VAL A 259 -12.33 19.89 2.10
N SER A 260 -12.78 21.09 2.44
CA SER A 260 -14.19 21.41 2.46
C SER A 260 -14.72 21.70 1.05
N GLY A 261 -15.90 21.18 0.73
CA GLY A 261 -16.58 21.39 -0.54
C GLY A 261 -17.09 22.83 -0.75
N ILE A 262 -17.10 23.66 0.29
CA ILE A 262 -17.40 25.09 0.18
C ILE A 262 -16.16 25.94 -0.16
N ALA A 263 -14.96 25.34 -0.15
CA ALA A 263 -13.74 26.04 -0.54
C ALA A 263 -13.85 26.49 -2.01
N PRO A 264 -13.18 27.58 -2.41
CA PRO A 264 -13.12 27.98 -3.81
C PRO A 264 -12.65 26.82 -4.70
N VAL A 265 -13.25 26.63 -5.87
CA VAL A 265 -12.91 25.50 -6.77
C VAL A 265 -11.42 25.46 -7.10
N ALA A 266 -10.79 26.62 -7.28
CA ALA A 266 -9.35 26.74 -7.48
C ALA A 266 -8.53 26.15 -6.32
N THR A 267 -8.98 26.33 -5.07
CA THR A 267 -8.37 25.74 -3.88
C THR A 267 -8.50 24.22 -3.87
N VAL A 268 -9.69 23.70 -4.21
CA VAL A 268 -9.92 22.25 -4.30
C VAL A 268 -9.05 21.61 -5.39
N LYS A 269 -8.90 22.26 -6.55
CA LYS A 269 -8.01 21.81 -7.63
C LYS A 269 -6.55 21.73 -7.19
N GLU A 270 -6.01 22.80 -6.60
CA GLU A 270 -4.62 22.80 -6.12
C GLU A 270 -4.41 21.84 -4.94
N PHE A 271 -5.42 21.66 -4.08
CA PHE A 271 -5.40 20.67 -3.00
C PHE A 271 -5.29 19.24 -3.53
N ILE A 272 -6.14 18.84 -4.51
CA ILE A 272 -6.12 17.50 -5.09
C ILE A 272 -4.80 17.25 -5.83
N LYS A 273 -4.31 18.24 -6.57
CA LYS A 273 -3.04 18.16 -7.28
C LYS A 273 -1.86 17.97 -6.34
N GLU A 274 -1.78 18.72 -5.23
CA GLU A 274 -0.71 18.53 -4.24
C GLU A 274 -0.85 17.18 -3.51
N CYS A 275 -2.08 16.69 -3.27
CA CYS A 275 -2.33 15.36 -2.72
C CYS A 275 -1.71 14.28 -3.63
N ASN A 276 -2.07 14.29 -4.91
CA ASN A 276 -1.59 13.33 -5.90
C ASN A 276 -0.07 13.39 -6.06
N LYS A 277 0.52 14.59 -6.08
CA LYS A 277 1.98 14.78 -6.12
C LYS A 277 2.71 14.12 -4.94
N ARG A 278 2.08 14.04 -3.77
CA ARG A 278 2.68 13.51 -2.54
C ARG A 278 2.30 12.06 -2.23
N GLY A 279 1.44 11.46 -3.04
CA GLY A 279 0.92 10.12 -2.75
C GLY A 279 0.02 10.05 -1.51
N VAL A 280 -0.62 11.16 -1.15
CA VAL A 280 -1.69 11.19 -0.15
C VAL A 280 -3.02 11.37 -0.87
N HIS A 281 -4.10 10.80 -0.34
CA HIS A 281 -5.37 10.88 -1.04
C HIS A 281 -6.23 12.08 -0.62
N ALA A 282 -6.94 12.68 -1.57
CA ALA A 282 -7.84 13.81 -1.33
C ALA A 282 -9.26 13.36 -0.95
N TRP A 283 -9.73 13.79 0.22
CA TRP A 283 -11.11 13.64 0.70
C TRP A 283 -11.82 14.99 0.54
N VAL A 284 -13.00 15.02 -0.06
CA VAL A 284 -13.78 16.26 -0.24
C VAL A 284 -15.09 16.16 0.52
N ASP A 285 -15.31 17.06 1.49
CA ASP A 285 -16.48 17.05 2.37
C ASP A 285 -17.62 17.96 1.86
N SER A 286 -18.80 17.39 1.63
CA SER A 286 -20.00 18.12 1.19
C SER A 286 -20.68 18.95 2.28
N LEU A 287 -20.15 19.02 3.50
CA LEU A 287 -20.78 19.76 4.60
C LEU A 287 -21.12 21.20 4.19
N ASN A 288 -22.37 21.60 4.44
CA ASN A 288 -22.93 22.92 4.10
C ASN A 288 -23.00 23.25 2.61
N THR A 289 -22.91 22.26 1.72
CA THR A 289 -23.16 22.44 0.28
C THR A 289 -24.56 21.93 -0.08
N THR A 290 -25.19 22.53 -1.10
CA THR A 290 -26.32 21.86 -1.75
C THR A 290 -25.81 20.77 -2.68
N GLN A 291 -26.64 19.74 -2.92
CA GLN A 291 -26.26 18.65 -3.81
C GLN A 291 -25.94 19.14 -5.24
N THR A 292 -26.66 20.16 -5.72
CA THR A 292 -26.46 20.74 -7.05
C THR A 292 -25.11 21.45 -7.15
N GLU A 293 -24.79 22.33 -6.21
CA GLU A 293 -23.52 23.07 -6.18
C GLU A 293 -22.33 22.11 -6.06
N PHE A 294 -22.45 21.12 -5.18
CA PHE A 294 -21.39 20.17 -4.93
C PHE A 294 -21.11 19.28 -6.15
N ILE A 295 -22.15 18.81 -6.83
CA ILE A 295 -22.01 18.07 -8.09
C ILE A 295 -21.36 18.94 -9.17
N ALA A 296 -21.80 20.19 -9.33
CA ALA A 296 -21.24 21.10 -10.32
C ALA A 296 -19.74 21.33 -10.08
N MET A 297 -19.35 21.57 -8.82
CA MET A 297 -17.94 21.68 -8.45
C MET A 297 -17.16 20.40 -8.78
N LEU A 298 -17.68 19.21 -8.41
CA LEU A 298 -17.02 17.94 -8.72
C LEU A 298 -16.87 17.71 -10.23
N GLU A 299 -17.84 18.14 -11.04
CA GLU A 299 -17.79 18.06 -12.50
C GLU A 299 -16.68 18.96 -13.09
N GLU A 300 -16.45 20.14 -12.50
CA GLU A 300 -15.42 21.12 -12.92
C GLU A 300 -13.97 20.70 -12.60
N LEU A 301 -13.77 19.77 -11.66
CA LEU A 301 -12.43 19.32 -11.27
C LEU A 301 -11.72 18.56 -12.39
N ASP A 302 -10.47 18.93 -12.67
CA ASP A 302 -9.64 18.24 -13.68
C ASP A 302 -9.20 16.85 -13.17
N GLU A 303 -8.80 16.80 -11.90
CA GLU A 303 -8.45 15.56 -11.18
C GLU A 303 -9.52 15.30 -10.11
N LYS A 304 -10.00 14.05 -10.03
CA LYS A 304 -11.09 13.70 -9.11
C LYS A 304 -10.55 13.26 -7.75
N PRO A 305 -11.24 13.59 -6.64
CA PRO A 305 -10.84 13.13 -5.32
C PRO A 305 -11.01 11.62 -5.18
N LYS A 306 -10.17 11.00 -4.35
CA LYS A 306 -10.26 9.56 -4.08
C LYS A 306 -11.53 9.22 -3.31
N VAL A 307 -11.95 10.11 -2.41
CA VAL A 307 -13.18 9.96 -1.62
C VAL A 307 -13.97 11.26 -1.57
N VAL A 308 -15.28 11.11 -1.71
CA VAL A 308 -16.26 12.18 -1.46
C VAL A 308 -17.03 11.85 -0.19
N ILE A 309 -17.09 12.77 0.76
CA ILE A 309 -17.89 12.64 1.97
C ILE A 309 -19.22 13.34 1.76
N LEU A 310 -20.30 12.59 1.95
CA LEU A 310 -21.66 13.11 2.00
C LEU A 310 -22.05 13.29 3.46
N HIS A 311 -21.83 14.51 3.93
CA HIS A 311 -21.96 14.86 5.33
C HIS A 311 -23.32 15.53 5.60
N ARG A 312 -24.17 14.82 6.33
CA ARG A 312 -25.41 15.41 6.85
C ARG A 312 -25.10 16.25 8.07
N GLY A 313 -25.28 17.56 7.98
CA GLY A 313 -25.19 18.46 9.13
C GLY A 313 -26.26 18.12 10.15
N ILE A 314 -25.86 17.74 11.36
CA ILE A 314 -26.78 17.35 12.44
C ILE A 314 -27.68 18.55 12.85
N ASP A 315 -27.15 19.77 12.78
CA ASP A 315 -27.86 20.99 13.16
C ASP A 315 -28.85 21.49 12.08
N GLN A 316 -28.59 21.19 10.80
CA GLN A 316 -29.51 21.50 9.69
C GLN A 316 -30.82 20.70 9.79
N GLU A 317 -30.79 19.49 10.35
CA GLU A 317 -32.01 18.70 10.55
C GLU A 317 -32.87 19.24 11.71
N TYR A 318 -32.26 19.81 12.75
CA TYR A 318 -33.02 20.52 13.79
C TYR A 318 -33.67 21.79 13.24
N ALA A 319 -32.95 22.56 12.42
CA ALA A 319 -33.49 23.75 11.76
C ALA A 319 -34.57 23.42 10.71
N GLN A 320 -34.40 22.35 9.93
CA GLN A 320 -35.40 21.90 8.94
C GLN A 320 -36.64 21.28 9.58
N LYS A 321 -36.51 20.54 10.69
CA LYS A 321 -37.68 20.00 11.42
C LYS A 321 -38.56 21.07 12.03
N GLU A 322 -38.02 22.24 12.37
CA GLU A 322 -38.85 23.39 12.80
C GLU A 322 -39.52 24.12 11.62
N GLY A 323 -38.91 24.10 10.43
CA GLY A 323 -39.46 24.73 9.21
C GLY A 323 -40.44 23.86 8.40
N GLU A 324 -40.29 22.53 8.40
CA GLU A 324 -40.99 21.60 7.50
C GLU A 324 -42.37 21.13 7.99
N LYS A 325 -42.88 21.61 9.13
CA LYS A 325 -44.29 21.39 9.51
C LYS A 325 -45.32 22.00 8.55
N LYS A 326 -44.91 22.66 7.45
CA LYS A 326 -45.81 23.45 6.59
C LYS A 326 -45.95 23.05 5.12
N LYS A 327 -45.28 22.03 4.56
CA LYS A 327 -45.53 21.66 3.14
C LYS A 327 -45.57 20.16 2.90
N THR A 328 -46.79 19.65 2.84
CA THR A 328 -47.18 18.38 2.23
C THR A 328 -46.92 18.40 0.72
N GLY A 329 -46.39 17.30 0.18
CA GLY A 329 -46.51 16.98 -1.26
C GLY A 329 -45.30 16.28 -1.87
N THR A 330 -45.45 14.97 -2.11
CA THR A 330 -44.73 14.16 -3.12
C THR A 330 -43.20 14.30 -3.18
N SER A 331 -42.48 13.41 -2.49
CA SER A 331 -41.05 13.20 -2.71
C SER A 331 -40.78 11.78 -3.18
N ALA A 332 -40.34 11.66 -4.44
CA ALA A 332 -39.65 10.48 -4.92
C ALA A 332 -38.48 10.18 -3.97
N SER A 333 -38.39 8.92 -3.55
CA SER A 333 -37.37 8.31 -2.69
C SER A 333 -35.93 8.75 -3.05
N ARG A 334 -35.48 9.89 -2.50
CA ARG A 334 -34.06 10.27 -2.50
C ARG A 334 -33.45 9.77 -1.19
N SER A 335 -32.33 9.05 -1.29
CA SER A 335 -31.50 8.71 -0.14
C SER A 335 -31.17 9.97 0.65
N VAL A 336 -31.09 9.86 1.98
CA VAL A 336 -30.82 11.02 2.84
C VAL A 336 -29.43 11.63 2.64
N TRP A 337 -28.56 10.93 1.90
CA TRP A 337 -27.22 11.38 1.50
C TRP A 337 -27.15 11.83 0.03
N GLY A 338 -28.27 11.99 -0.66
CA GLY A 338 -28.30 12.37 -2.07
C GLY A 338 -28.01 11.19 -3.01
N ASP A 339 -27.47 11.49 -4.20
CA ASP A 339 -27.26 10.54 -5.30
C ASP A 339 -25.82 10.03 -5.32
N ILE A 340 -25.57 9.01 -4.51
CA ILE A 340 -24.28 8.33 -4.38
C ILE A 340 -23.83 7.75 -5.74
N LYS A 341 -24.74 7.17 -6.53
CA LYS A 341 -24.41 6.56 -7.81
C LYS A 341 -23.90 7.60 -8.81
N LYS A 342 -24.54 8.77 -8.87
CA LYS A 342 -24.09 9.87 -9.72
C LYS A 342 -22.69 10.37 -9.31
N ILE A 343 -22.43 10.52 -8.01
CA ILE A 343 -21.11 10.97 -7.51
C ILE A 343 -20.02 9.96 -7.86
N LYS A 344 -20.28 8.65 -7.66
CA LYS A 344 -19.33 7.59 -8.06
C LYS A 344 -19.05 7.60 -9.56
N LYS A 345 -20.07 7.87 -10.39
CA LYS A 345 -19.90 8.01 -11.84
C LYS A 345 -19.03 9.22 -12.22
N ILE A 346 -19.20 10.36 -11.55
CA ILE A 346 -18.43 11.58 -11.83
C ILE A 346 -16.97 11.43 -11.40
N THR A 347 -16.75 10.83 -10.23
CA THR A 347 -15.43 10.82 -9.59
C THR A 347 -14.61 9.56 -9.88
N GLY A 348 -15.27 8.43 -10.12
CA GLY A 348 -14.63 7.10 -10.06
C GLY A 348 -14.11 6.72 -8.67
N GLY A 349 -14.36 7.54 -7.65
CA GLY A 349 -13.88 7.39 -6.28
C GLY A 349 -14.86 6.64 -5.38
N LEU A 350 -14.48 6.51 -4.11
CA LEU A 350 -15.35 5.96 -3.08
C LEU A 350 -16.24 7.05 -2.49
N VAL A 351 -17.42 6.68 -2.00
CA VAL A 351 -18.32 7.60 -1.31
C VAL A 351 -18.40 7.24 0.17
N ALA A 352 -18.07 8.20 1.01
CA ALA A 352 -18.24 8.14 2.44
C ALA A 352 -19.54 8.84 2.86
N VAL A 353 -20.21 8.34 3.90
CA VAL A 353 -21.40 8.99 4.46
C VAL A 353 -21.21 9.27 5.95
N ALA A 354 -21.64 10.45 6.38
CA ALA A 354 -21.61 10.89 7.78
C ALA A 354 -22.99 11.41 8.22
N GLY A 355 -23.17 11.59 9.54
CA GLY A 355 -24.40 12.17 10.12
C GLY A 355 -25.08 11.29 11.16
N GLY A 356 -24.32 10.78 12.15
CA GLY A 356 -24.91 10.08 13.30
C GLY A 356 -25.42 8.66 13.01
N ILE A 357 -24.82 7.98 12.04
CA ILE A 357 -25.14 6.59 11.68
C ILE A 357 -24.88 5.68 12.87
N LYS A 358 -25.80 4.73 13.09
CA LYS A 358 -25.75 3.70 14.14
C LYS A 358 -25.94 2.32 13.50
N PRO A 359 -25.51 1.23 14.16
CA PRO A 359 -25.81 -0.12 13.71
C PRO A 359 -27.33 -0.36 13.59
N GLY A 360 -27.72 -1.30 12.75
CA GLY A 360 -29.10 -1.62 12.42
C GLY A 360 -29.57 -0.94 11.13
N LYS A 361 -30.81 -0.45 11.15
CA LYS A 361 -31.49 0.12 9.96
C LYS A 361 -30.69 1.26 9.28
N PRO A 362 -30.14 2.27 10.00
CA PRO A 362 -29.44 3.37 9.35
C PRO A 362 -28.18 2.93 8.58
N LEU A 363 -27.42 1.98 9.13
CA LEU A 363 -26.25 1.40 8.48
C LEU A 363 -26.64 0.68 7.18
N LYS A 364 -27.66 -0.19 7.24
CA LYS A 364 -28.14 -0.93 6.08
C LYS A 364 -28.70 -0.03 4.98
N GLU A 365 -29.35 1.07 5.33
CA GLU A 365 -29.82 2.07 4.37
C GLU A 365 -28.66 2.77 3.65
N ALA A 366 -27.61 3.13 4.39
CA ALA A 366 -26.40 3.70 3.79
C ALA A 366 -25.71 2.73 2.81
N GLN A 367 -25.56 1.45 3.20
CA GLN A 367 -24.96 0.43 2.33
C GLN A 367 -25.81 0.17 1.08
N LYS A 368 -27.14 0.04 1.24
CA LYS A 368 -28.06 -0.12 0.10
C LYS A 368 -28.04 1.09 -0.85
N ALA A 369 -27.78 2.28 -0.33
CA ALA A 369 -27.61 3.48 -1.15
C ALA A 369 -26.27 3.48 -1.93
N GLY A 370 -25.34 2.59 -1.59
CA GLY A 370 -24.05 2.40 -2.28
C GLY A 370 -22.87 3.07 -1.58
N ALA A 371 -22.99 3.42 -0.29
CA ALA A 371 -21.88 3.97 0.48
C ALA A 371 -20.76 2.94 0.66
N ASP A 372 -19.52 3.38 0.43
CA ASP A 372 -18.30 2.58 0.55
C ASP A 372 -17.65 2.75 1.94
N ILE A 373 -17.88 3.90 2.58
CA ILE A 373 -17.29 4.23 3.88
C ILE A 373 -18.37 4.79 4.81
N ILE A 374 -18.46 4.26 6.02
CA ILE A 374 -19.37 4.75 7.06
C ILE A 374 -18.55 5.53 8.09
N ILE A 375 -18.81 6.84 8.20
CA ILE A 375 -18.12 7.71 9.15
C ILE A 375 -18.91 7.78 10.46
N VAL A 376 -18.23 7.42 11.56
CA VAL A 376 -18.83 7.33 12.88
C VAL A 376 -17.95 8.03 13.91
N GLY A 377 -18.51 9.05 14.57
CA GLY A 377 -17.85 9.74 15.67
C GLY A 377 -18.37 9.26 17.03
N ARG A 378 -19.25 10.06 17.64
CA ARG A 378 -19.69 9.96 19.05
C ARG A 378 -20.14 8.57 19.50
N TYR A 379 -20.74 7.77 18.61
CA TYR A 379 -21.19 6.43 18.96
C TYR A 379 -20.04 5.52 19.41
N ILE A 380 -18.84 5.72 18.85
CA ILE A 380 -17.65 4.94 19.18
C ILE A 380 -16.83 5.68 20.25
N TYR A 381 -16.40 6.92 19.99
CA TYR A 381 -15.42 7.58 20.87
C TYR A 381 -15.99 8.03 22.23
N ARG A 382 -17.33 8.10 22.38
CA ARG A 382 -17.99 8.31 23.70
C ARG A 382 -18.55 7.03 24.30
N SER A 383 -18.35 5.88 23.66
CA SER A 383 -18.74 4.59 24.22
C SER A 383 -17.92 4.29 25.47
N ARG A 384 -18.54 3.60 26.44
CA ARG A 384 -17.81 2.99 27.56
C ARG A 384 -16.90 1.85 27.08
N ASP A 385 -17.22 1.28 25.93
CA ASP A 385 -16.49 0.21 25.27
C ASP A 385 -16.38 0.54 23.76
N PRO A 386 -15.34 1.29 23.35
CA PRO A 386 -15.09 1.63 21.95
C PRO A 386 -14.85 0.39 21.08
N ASN A 387 -14.25 -0.67 21.65
CA ASN A 387 -13.98 -1.91 20.94
C ASN A 387 -15.29 -2.54 20.46
N ARG A 388 -16.20 -2.82 21.40
CA ARG A 388 -17.50 -3.42 21.10
C ARG A 388 -18.35 -2.53 20.21
N ALA A 389 -18.29 -1.21 20.41
CA ALA A 389 -19.02 -0.27 19.56
C ALA A 389 -18.55 -0.35 18.10
N ALA A 390 -17.24 -0.45 17.86
CA ALA A 390 -16.68 -0.62 16.52
C ALA A 390 -16.98 -2.00 15.93
N MET A 391 -16.81 -3.08 16.71
CA MET A 391 -17.10 -4.45 16.29
C MET A 391 -18.54 -4.61 15.78
N ARG A 392 -19.52 -3.98 16.43
CA ARG A 392 -20.91 -3.99 15.96
C ARG A 392 -21.11 -3.46 14.53
N PHE A 393 -20.34 -2.46 14.12
CA PHE A 393 -20.38 -2.00 12.74
C PHE A 393 -19.71 -3.02 11.81
N LEU A 394 -18.54 -3.52 12.19
CA LEU A 394 -17.80 -4.50 11.38
C LEU A 394 -18.60 -5.79 11.16
N ASP A 395 -19.31 -6.27 12.17
CA ASP A 395 -20.14 -7.48 12.11
C ASP A 395 -21.38 -7.30 11.22
N GLU A 396 -21.95 -6.11 11.19
CA GLU A 396 -23.15 -5.80 10.39
C GLU A 396 -22.84 -5.36 8.96
N MET A 397 -21.61 -4.94 8.69
CA MET A 397 -21.15 -4.58 7.35
C MET A 397 -20.95 -5.84 6.50
N GLU A 398 -21.72 -5.96 5.43
CA GLU A 398 -21.56 -7.04 4.45
C GLU A 398 -20.14 -7.02 3.83
N ILE A 399 -19.48 -8.19 3.87
CA ILE A 399 -18.15 -8.43 3.29
C ILE A 399 -18.28 -9.53 2.25
N GLU A 400 -17.66 -9.34 1.08
CA GLU A 400 -17.55 -10.39 0.08
C GLU A 400 -16.63 -11.50 0.60
N GLN A 401 -17.15 -12.73 0.68
CA GLN A 401 -16.43 -13.85 1.31
C GLN A 401 -15.13 -14.20 0.57
N ASP A 402 -15.12 -14.02 -0.76
CA ASP A 402 -13.96 -14.32 -1.62
C ASP A 402 -12.82 -13.29 -1.47
N THR A 403 -13.13 -12.08 -1.02
CA THR A 403 -12.14 -11.03 -0.73
C THR A 403 -11.71 -11.03 0.73
N MET A 404 -12.44 -11.73 1.62
CA MET A 404 -12.13 -11.84 3.04
C MET A 404 -10.71 -12.36 3.28
N ARG A 405 -10.01 -11.72 4.22
CA ARG A 405 -8.68 -12.13 4.68
C ARG A 405 -8.76 -12.55 6.14
N LEU A 406 -8.12 -13.66 6.48
CA LEU A 406 -7.91 -14.07 7.86
C LEU A 406 -6.80 -13.20 8.45
N PHE A 407 -7.05 -12.58 9.60
CA PHE A 407 -6.06 -11.80 10.34
C PHE A 407 -5.00 -12.71 10.97
N ASP A 408 -3.73 -12.33 10.90
CA ASP A 408 -2.63 -13.10 11.49
C ASP A 408 -2.10 -12.43 12.76
N LYS A 409 -1.50 -13.21 13.67
CA LYS A 409 -0.98 -12.74 14.97
C LYS A 409 0.16 -11.71 14.86
N LEU A 410 0.68 -11.48 13.66
CA LEU A 410 1.75 -10.52 13.38
C LEU A 410 1.24 -9.19 12.80
N ASP A 411 -0.08 -8.99 12.73
CA ASP A 411 -0.72 -7.71 12.39
C ASP A 411 -0.87 -6.76 13.60
N TYR A 412 -0.23 -7.11 14.73
CA TYR A 412 -0.32 -6.44 16.03
C TYR A 412 0.87 -5.53 16.33
#